data_AF-A0A7N0R932-F1
#
_entry.id   AF-A0A7N0R932-F1
#
_cell.length_a   1.000
_cell.length_b   1.000
_cell.length_c   1.000
_cell.angle_alpha   90.00
_cell.angle_beta   90.00
_cell.angle_gamma   90.00
#
_symmetry.space_group_name_H-M   'P 1'
#
loop_
_entity.id
_entity.type
_entity.pdbx_description
1 polymer ?
#
loop_
_entity_poly.entity_id
_entity_poly.type
_entity_poly.pdbx_seq_one_letter_code
_entity_poly.pdbx_strand_id
1 'polypeptide(L)'
;MGVMCKSDCNDLCNQKHPGGTGYCDGIWPYEMCSCAYPCGPPDPPAPPERNCRGGGGACDHECGDSCCNQRCASQFRNGIGNCEYFASSSLCTCWYTC
;
A
#
# COMPACT_ATOMS: atom_id res chain seq x y z
N MET A 1 35.68 -21.68 -5.07
CA MET A 1 35.14 -22.42 -6.22
C MET A 1 33.74 -21.91 -6.51
N GLY A 2 33.47 -21.40 -7.71
CA GLY A 2 32.13 -20.92 -8.10
C GLY A 2 31.16 -22.10 -8.28
N VAL A 3 29.97 -21.99 -7.72
CA VAL A 3 28.88 -22.95 -7.95
C VAL A 3 28.29 -22.68 -9.32
N MET A 4 28.45 -23.62 -10.26
CA MET A 4 27.72 -23.64 -11.53
C MET A 4 26.23 -23.47 -11.26
N CYS A 5 25.53 -22.69 -12.09
CA CYS A 5 24.07 -22.60 -12.09
C CYS A 5 23.45 -24.01 -12.20
N LYS A 6 23.11 -24.60 -11.05
CA LYS A 6 22.20 -25.75 -11.00
C LYS A 6 20.78 -25.21 -10.96
N SER A 7 19.85 -26.01 -11.50
CA SER A 7 18.41 -25.72 -11.54
C SER A 7 17.84 -25.24 -10.20
N ASP A 8 18.48 -25.60 -9.09
CA ASP A 8 18.07 -25.30 -7.71
C ASP A 8 18.64 -23.98 -7.14
N CYS A 9 19.23 -23.11 -7.97
CA CYS A 9 19.83 -21.84 -7.52
C CYS A 9 18.84 -21.00 -6.69
N ASN A 10 17.58 -20.89 -7.14
CA ASN A 10 16.56 -20.16 -6.41
C ASN A 10 16.20 -20.80 -5.06
N ASP A 11 16.09 -22.12 -4.99
CA ASP A 11 15.82 -22.85 -3.75
C ASP A 11 16.96 -22.72 -2.75
N LEU A 12 18.21 -22.79 -3.22
CA LEU A 12 19.40 -22.59 -2.38
C LEU A 12 19.48 -21.16 -1.85
N CYS A 13 19.14 -20.16 -2.67
CA CYS A 13 19.08 -18.77 -2.22
C CYS A 13 17.98 -18.55 -1.19
N ASN A 14 16.78 -19.10 -1.39
CA ASN A 14 15.68 -19.01 -0.43
C ASN A 14 15.99 -19.73 0.89
N GLN A 15 16.66 -20.88 0.85
CA GLN A 15 17.08 -21.61 2.06
C GLN A 15 18.12 -20.84 2.88
N LYS A 16 19.06 -20.16 2.22
CA LYS A 16 20.11 -19.37 2.90
C LYS A 16 19.64 -17.99 3.32
N HIS A 17 18.75 -17.38 2.55
CA HIS A 17 18.25 -16.03 2.72
C HIS A 17 16.72 -16.05 2.63
N PRO A 18 16.00 -16.06 3.77
CA PRO A 18 14.55 -16.01 3.77
C PRO A 18 14.04 -14.76 3.02
N GLY A 19 13.23 -14.97 1.97
CA GLY A 19 12.77 -13.90 1.08
C GLY A 19 13.76 -13.51 -0.03
N GLY A 20 14.84 -14.28 -0.19
CA GLY A 20 15.81 -14.11 -1.26
C GLY A 20 15.42 -14.83 -2.56
N THR A 21 15.71 -14.23 -3.70
CA THR A 21 15.51 -14.82 -5.03
C THR A 21 16.86 -15.15 -5.64
N GLY A 22 17.01 -16.38 -6.15
CA GLY A 22 18.21 -16.80 -6.87
C GLY A 22 18.04 -16.67 -8.37
N TYR A 23 19.06 -16.16 -9.05
CA TYR A 23 19.14 -16.08 -10.50
C TYR A 23 20.52 -16.49 -10.97
N CYS A 24 20.59 -17.06 -12.17
CA CYS A 24 21.85 -17.42 -12.78
C CYS A 24 22.33 -16.27 -13.65
N ASP A 25 23.53 -15.81 -13.37
CA ASP A 25 24.18 -14.71 -14.06
C ASP A 25 25.56 -15.16 -14.55
N GLY A 26 25.92 -14.77 -15.78
CA GLY A 26 27.17 -15.17 -16.43
C GLY A 26 26.98 -15.70 -17.85
N ILE A 27 28.09 -16.07 -18.49
CA ILE A 27 28.11 -16.60 -19.87
C ILE A 27 28.37 -18.09 -19.78
N TRP A 28 27.54 -18.91 -20.44
CA TRP A 28 27.75 -20.35 -20.54
C TRP A 28 29.18 -20.67 -21.01
N PRO A 29 29.93 -21.59 -20.36
CA PRO A 29 29.54 -22.51 -19.28
C PRO A 29 29.80 -21.99 -17.85
N TYR A 30 30.11 -20.72 -17.66
CA TYR A 30 30.50 -20.08 -16.39
C TYR A 30 29.34 -19.36 -15.69
N GLU A 31 28.11 -19.84 -15.85
CA GLU A 31 26.95 -19.27 -15.16
C GLU A 31 27.10 -19.51 -13.65
N MET A 32 27.05 -18.42 -12.89
CA MET A 32 27.16 -18.39 -11.44
C MET A 32 25.78 -18.12 -10.85
N CYS A 33 25.48 -18.79 -9.72
CA CYS A 33 24.26 -18.52 -8.97
C CYS A 33 24.42 -17.27 -8.11
N SER A 34 23.58 -16.27 -8.36
CA SER A 34 23.53 -14.99 -7.65
C SER A 34 22.23 -14.90 -6.85
N CYS A 35 22.29 -14.47 -5.58
CA CYS A 35 21.12 -14.30 -4.74
C CYS A 35 20.83 -12.81 -4.52
N ALA A 36 19.64 -12.35 -4.90
CA ALA A 36 19.10 -11.08 -4.44
C ALA A 36 18.26 -11.31 -3.20
N TYR A 37 18.62 -10.70 -2.07
CA TYR A 37 17.84 -10.79 -0.84
C TYR A 37 17.88 -9.46 -0.10
N PRO A 38 16.83 -9.13 0.68
CA PRO A 38 16.86 -7.95 1.53
C PRO A 38 18.01 -8.09 2.53
N CYS A 39 18.98 -7.18 2.47
CA CYS A 39 20.09 -7.12 3.41
C CYS A 39 19.78 -6.11 4.53
N GLY A 40 20.02 -6.52 5.77
CA GLY A 40 19.73 -5.69 6.95
C GLY A 40 18.45 -6.11 7.68
N PRO A 41 18.15 -5.49 8.84
CA PRO A 41 16.88 -5.68 9.51
C PRO A 41 15.75 -5.24 8.56
N PRO A 42 14.61 -5.94 8.54
CA PRO A 42 13.45 -5.51 7.76
C PRO A 42 13.09 -4.08 8.16
N ASP A 43 12.68 -3.28 7.18
CA ASP A 43 12.17 -1.94 7.45
C ASP A 43 11.07 -2.02 8.52
N PRO A 44 11.04 -1.08 9.48
CA PRO A 44 9.96 -1.05 10.45
C PRO A 44 8.63 -0.96 9.69
N PRO A 45 7.61 -1.72 10.11
CA PRO A 45 6.30 -1.65 9.49
C PRO A 45 5.82 -0.20 9.49
N ALA A 46 5.25 0.23 8.36
CA ALA A 46 4.68 1.56 8.26
C ALA A 46 3.68 1.79 9.40
N PRO A 47 3.65 2.98 10.01
CA PRO A 47 2.66 3.28 11.03
C PRO A 47 1.26 3.08 10.44
N PRO A 48 0.33 2.47 11.18
CA PRO A 48 -1.01 2.23 10.67
C PRO A 48 -1.70 3.57 10.36
N GLU A 49 -2.16 3.74 9.11
CA GLU A 49 -3.01 4.86 8.73
C GLU A 49 -4.35 4.71 9.46
N ARG A 50 -4.79 5.75 10.19
CA ARG A 50 -6.09 5.74 10.85
C ARG A 50 -7.10 6.43 9.96
N ASN A 51 -8.32 5.93 9.97
CA ASN A 51 -9.42 6.59 9.28
C ASN A 51 -10.32 7.27 10.30
N CYS A 52 -10.45 8.58 10.16
CA CYS A 52 -11.33 9.40 10.96
C CYS A 52 -12.62 9.71 10.21
N ARG A 53 -13.66 10.03 10.98
CA ARG A 53 -14.96 10.48 10.48
C ARG A 53 -15.23 11.88 11.00
N GLY A 54 -15.64 12.78 10.11
CA GLY A 54 -15.97 14.16 10.42
C GLY A 54 -17.26 14.61 9.75
N GLY A 55 -17.85 15.70 10.23
CA GLY A 55 -19.01 16.33 9.60
C GLY A 55 -18.58 17.44 8.62
N GLY A 56 -19.16 17.45 7.43
CA GLY A 56 -18.94 18.45 6.38
C GLY A 56 -20.07 19.47 6.21
N GLY A 57 -21.04 19.49 7.14
CA GLY A 57 -22.22 20.37 7.13
C GLY A 57 -23.50 19.68 6.68
N ALA A 58 -24.54 20.45 6.39
CA ALA A 58 -25.80 19.92 5.84
C ALA A 58 -25.67 19.65 4.34
N CYS A 59 -26.36 18.61 3.88
CA CYS A 59 -26.65 18.39 2.47
C CYS A 59 -28.06 18.88 2.16
N ASP A 60 -28.22 19.51 1.00
CA ASP A 60 -29.48 20.08 0.52
C ASP A 60 -29.57 19.87 -1.01
N HIS A 61 -30.66 20.28 -1.64
CA HIS A 61 -30.84 20.26 -3.10
C HIS A 61 -29.67 20.93 -3.84
N GLU A 62 -29.06 21.98 -3.29
CA GLU A 62 -27.90 22.64 -3.91
C GLU A 62 -26.57 21.91 -3.68
N CYS A 63 -26.48 21.06 -2.66
CA CYS A 63 -25.25 20.37 -2.28
C CYS A 63 -25.54 18.89 -1.95
N GLY A 64 -25.53 18.06 -3.01
CA GLY A 64 -25.56 16.60 -2.90
C GLY A 64 -24.17 15.98 -2.74
N ASP A 65 -24.05 14.68 -3.00
CA ASP A 65 -22.84 13.89 -2.74
C ASP A 65 -21.58 14.49 -3.38
N SER A 66 -21.66 14.95 -4.63
CA SER A 66 -20.50 15.51 -5.33
C SER A 66 -19.95 16.78 -4.64
N CYS A 67 -20.85 17.64 -4.17
CA CYS A 67 -20.50 18.85 -3.42
C CYS A 67 -19.90 18.50 -2.05
N CYS A 68 -20.52 17.55 -1.33
CA CYS A 68 -20.00 17.03 -0.07
C CYS A 68 -18.60 16.43 -0.24
N ASN A 69 -18.40 15.58 -1.26
CA ASN A 69 -17.12 14.97 -1.57
C ASN A 69 -16.04 16.03 -1.85
N GLN A 70 -16.34 17.03 -2.67
CA GLN A 70 -15.40 18.13 -2.93
C GLN A 70 -15.00 18.89 -1.68
N ARG A 71 -15.97 19.16 -0.77
CA ARG A 71 -15.67 19.80 0.52
C ARG A 71 -14.76 18.93 1.38
N CYS A 72 -15.05 17.64 1.49
CA CYS A 72 -14.23 16.70 2.27
C CYS A 72 -12.82 16.57 1.68
N ALA A 73 -12.71 16.43 0.37
CA ALA A 73 -11.43 16.35 -0.35
C ALA A 73 -10.59 17.63 -0.22
N SER A 74 -11.24 18.79 -0.09
CA SER A 74 -10.56 20.08 0.10
C SER A 74 -10.13 20.32 1.55
N GLN A 75 -10.83 19.74 2.52
CA GLN A 75 -10.56 19.95 3.95
C GLN A 75 -9.63 18.90 4.55
N PHE A 76 -9.71 17.66 4.11
CA PHE A 76 -9.02 16.54 4.75
C PHE A 76 -8.12 15.80 3.76
N ARG A 77 -6.95 15.34 4.24
CA ARG A 77 -6.03 14.52 3.45
C ARG A 77 -6.70 13.19 3.12
N ASN A 78 -6.72 12.84 1.83
CA ASN A 78 -7.48 11.70 1.29
C ASN A 78 -8.96 11.74 1.68
N GLY A 79 -9.51 12.94 1.85
CA GLY A 79 -10.90 13.14 2.25
C GLY A 79 -11.86 12.70 1.15
N ILE A 80 -12.81 11.85 1.51
CA ILE A 80 -13.93 11.43 0.67
C ILE A 80 -15.22 11.67 1.44
N GLY A 81 -16.22 12.18 0.74
CA GLY A 81 -17.46 12.62 1.36
C GLY A 81 -18.71 12.14 0.65
N ASN A 82 -19.76 11.90 1.42
CA ASN A 82 -21.09 11.64 0.90
C ASN A 82 -22.16 12.16 1.86
N CYS A 83 -23.34 12.40 1.33
CA CYS A 83 -24.51 12.80 2.08
C CYS A 83 -25.17 11.56 2.69
N GLU A 84 -25.34 11.58 4.00
CA GLU A 84 -25.97 10.51 4.77
C GLU A 84 -27.16 11.07 5.54
N TYR A 85 -28.25 10.30 5.58
CA TYR A 85 -29.46 10.72 6.27
C TYR A 85 -29.40 10.36 7.76
N PHE A 86 -29.39 11.37 8.63
CA PHE A 86 -29.41 11.23 10.09
C PHE A 86 -30.60 11.95 10.69
N ALA A 87 -31.37 11.24 11.51
CA ALA A 87 -32.40 11.81 12.38
C ALA A 87 -33.28 12.90 11.71
N SER A 88 -33.70 12.67 10.47
CA SER A 88 -34.55 13.55 9.64
C SER A 88 -33.84 14.64 8.83
N SER A 89 -32.51 14.59 8.70
CA SER A 89 -31.74 15.55 7.90
C SER A 89 -30.61 14.87 7.15
N SER A 90 -30.31 15.35 5.94
CA SER A 90 -29.16 14.88 5.18
C SER A 90 -27.93 15.67 5.61
N LEU A 91 -26.89 14.98 6.12
CA LEU A 91 -25.64 15.59 6.54
C LEU A 91 -24.50 15.06 5.71
N CYS A 92 -23.57 15.94 5.37
CA CYS A 92 -22.34 15.58 4.72
C CYS A 92 -21.41 14.90 5.73
N THR A 93 -21.04 13.67 5.45
CA THR A 93 -20.07 12.90 6.23
C THR A 93 -18.76 12.83 5.45
N CYS A 94 -17.64 13.13 6.10
CA CYS A 94 -16.30 12.98 5.55
C CYS A 94 -15.56 11.81 6.20
N TRP A 95 -14.91 11.00 5.38
CA TRP A 95 -13.95 9.97 5.77
C TRP A 95 -12.57 10.41 5.32
N TYR A 96 -11.57 10.34 6.20
CA TYR A 96 -10.23 10.85 5.89
C TYR A 96 -9.14 10.20 6.71
N THR A 97 -7.90 10.29 6.23
CA THR A 97 -6.74 9.79 6.96
C THR A 97 -6.36 10.74 8.10
N CYS A 98 -6.19 10.17 9.29
CA CYS A 98 -5.64 10.73 10.52
C CYS A 98 -4.71 9.69 11.17
#